data_AF-B9KC96-F1
#
_entry.id   AF-B9KC96-F1
#
_cell.length_a   1.000
_cell.length_b   1.000
_cell.length_c   1.000
_cell.angle_alpha   90.00
_cell.angle_beta   90.00
_cell.angle_gamma   90.00
#
_symmetry.space_group_name_H-M   'P 1'
#
loop_
_entity.id
_entity.type
_entity.pdbx_description
1 polymer ?
#
loop_
_entity_poly.entity_id
_entity_poly.type
_entity_poly.pdbx_seq_one_letter_code
_entity_poly.pdbx_strand_id
1 'polypeptide(L)'
;MPKEKIISEAPDVQGLRVLVLSRAMETAGSTPVQAGFLTSISGLKGGSRESQKLSPINDRDYEEINAVGKKTSATVNMSLLYKFVKDGKTQDFEGVNYLEKAFEENEEVFIIVEVNDERKTTLKIKMKITGFEVTSEANNKFSANITAEKIGEAKDITPFRFEEGENIEHTSDELNVGDVYADKKSKIVYYYPNPSTLKTPQIDDERFVYVFDNVRGVCPYAKKQVFDKSKEFIDSEQEQDSKWEKENEENIIHETQNEPTQGQTYEELKGKTIYFYPNPLTLTYPANQDIRKKYTCDSSSGVASAATEEVFNNNNFAPRGRRK
;
A
#
# COMPACT_ATOMS: atom_id res chain seq x y z
N MET A 1 20.43 -11.33 55.84
CA MET A 1 19.49 -11.18 54.71
C MET A 1 20.31 -10.99 53.44
N PRO A 2 20.12 -11.80 52.38
CA PRO A 2 20.81 -11.57 51.11
C PRO A 2 20.26 -10.30 50.48
N LYS A 3 21.13 -9.41 49.96
CA LYS A 3 20.69 -8.29 49.13
C LYS A 3 19.99 -8.87 47.90
N GLU A 4 18.69 -8.65 47.78
CA GLU A 4 17.96 -8.93 46.54
C GLU A 4 18.68 -8.25 45.39
N LYS A 5 19.19 -9.07 44.48
CA LYS A 5 19.76 -8.62 43.21
C LYS A 5 18.57 -8.11 42.40
N ILE A 6 18.38 -6.79 42.32
CA ILE A 6 17.41 -6.19 41.41
C ILE A 6 17.90 -6.52 39.99
N ILE A 7 17.45 -7.64 39.45
CA ILE A 7 17.58 -7.95 38.04
C ILE A 7 16.43 -7.20 37.39
N SER A 8 16.67 -5.95 37.02
CA SER A 8 15.82 -5.25 36.05
C SER A 8 15.77 -6.13 34.82
N GLU A 9 14.58 -6.60 34.46
CA GLU A 9 14.34 -7.21 33.16
C GLU A 9 14.85 -6.26 32.06
N ALA A 10 15.42 -6.84 31.00
CA ALA A 10 15.92 -6.06 29.87
C ALA A 10 14.77 -5.21 29.30
N PRO A 11 15.03 -3.95 28.87
CA PRO A 11 13.98 -3.15 28.28
C PRO A 11 13.46 -3.86 27.02
N ASP A 12 12.15 -3.96 26.89
CA ASP A 12 11.53 -4.41 25.65
C ASP A 12 11.76 -3.30 24.61
N VAL A 13 12.88 -3.39 23.87
CA VAL A 13 13.29 -2.40 22.86
C VAL A 13 12.39 -2.57 21.63
N GLN A 14 11.20 -1.96 21.71
CA GLN A 14 10.29 -1.70 20.59
C GLN A 14 10.48 -0.27 20.02
N GLY A 15 11.56 0.42 20.40
CA GLY A 15 11.84 1.79 20.00
C GLY A 15 12.24 1.93 18.53
N LEU A 16 12.06 3.14 17.97
CA LEU A 16 12.47 3.46 16.60
C LEU A 16 14.00 3.32 16.46
N ARG A 17 14.45 2.64 15.40
CA ARG A 17 15.88 2.51 15.12
C ARG A 17 16.39 3.79 14.49
N VAL A 18 17.57 4.22 14.95
CA VAL A 18 18.27 5.38 14.40
C VAL A 18 19.55 4.90 13.76
N LEU A 19 19.69 5.15 12.45
CA LEU A 19 20.89 4.84 11.69
C LEU A 19 21.62 6.14 11.33
N VAL A 20 22.93 6.04 11.18
CA VAL A 20 23.81 7.17 10.90
C VAL A 20 24.62 6.87 9.64
N LEU A 21 24.77 7.89 8.81
CA LEU A 21 25.57 7.86 7.60
C LEU A 21 26.37 9.17 7.53
N SER A 22 27.69 9.09 7.67
CA SER A 22 28.54 10.27 7.49
C SER A 22 28.58 10.70 6.02
N ARG A 23 29.02 11.93 5.75
CA ARG A 23 29.24 12.42 4.37
C ARG A 23 30.20 11.52 3.56
N ALA A 24 31.27 11.06 4.20
CA ALA A 24 32.23 10.15 3.56
C ALA A 24 31.58 8.80 3.21
N MET A 25 30.80 8.24 4.13
CA MET A 25 30.06 6.99 3.91
C MET A 25 29.03 7.12 2.78
N GLU A 26 28.29 8.24 2.75
CA GLU A 26 27.34 8.51 1.67
C GLU A 26 28.03 8.57 0.30
N THR A 27 29.14 9.30 0.22
CA THR A 27 29.91 9.45 -1.02
C THR A 27 30.47 8.10 -1.51
N ALA A 28 30.85 7.22 -0.57
CA ALA A 28 31.33 5.88 -0.86
C ALA A 28 30.21 4.85 -1.11
N GLY A 29 28.92 5.23 -1.02
CA GLY A 29 27.81 4.29 -1.15
C GLY A 29 27.72 3.24 -0.04
N SER A 30 28.26 3.56 1.15
CA SER A 30 28.28 2.64 2.29
C SER A 30 26.90 2.47 2.93
N THR A 31 26.68 1.35 3.61
CA THR A 31 25.47 1.10 4.37
C THR A 31 25.44 1.94 5.66
N PRO A 32 24.29 2.53 6.05
CA PRO A 32 24.14 3.21 7.33
C PRO A 32 24.40 2.29 8.53
N VAL A 33 24.99 2.83 9.60
CA VAL A 33 25.31 2.10 10.83
C VAL A 33 24.33 2.48 11.93
N GLN A 34 23.83 1.50 12.68
CA GLN A 34 22.90 1.77 13.77
C GLN A 34 23.60 2.50 14.92
N ALA A 35 23.03 3.63 15.35
CA ALA A 35 23.46 4.38 16.53
C ALA A 35 22.68 4.02 17.79
N GLY A 36 21.49 3.44 17.67
CA GLY A 36 20.76 2.96 18.84
C GLY A 36 19.26 2.95 18.61
N PHE A 37 18.53 2.88 19.72
CA PHE A 37 17.09 3.01 19.75
C PHE A 37 16.69 4.37 20.29
N LEU A 38 15.77 5.02 19.61
CA LEU A 38 15.25 6.32 20.00
C LEU A 38 14.44 6.21 21.29
N THR A 39 14.81 6.98 22.30
CA THR A 39 14.04 7.10 23.56
C THR A 39 13.21 8.37 23.58
N SER A 40 13.70 9.45 22.96
CA SER A 40 12.95 10.69 22.74
C SER A 40 13.48 11.49 21.55
N ILE A 41 12.59 12.27 20.93
CA ILE A 41 12.96 13.21 19.87
C ILE A 41 12.05 14.44 19.89
N SER A 42 12.61 15.60 19.61
CA SER A 42 11.87 16.86 19.47
C SER A 42 12.47 17.72 18.35
N GLY A 43 11.67 18.62 17.78
CA GLY A 43 12.15 19.57 16.76
C GLY A 43 12.21 19.05 15.33
N LEU A 44 11.83 17.80 15.05
CA LEU A 44 11.82 17.22 13.69
C LEU A 44 10.97 18.01 12.66
N LYS A 45 9.81 18.51 13.09
CA LYS A 45 8.86 19.29 12.27
C LYS A 45 9.06 20.81 12.37
N GLY A 46 10.16 21.27 12.96
CA GLY A 46 10.41 22.71 13.17
C GLY A 46 11.12 23.41 12.01
N GLY A 47 10.94 24.73 11.97
CA GLY A 47 11.63 25.68 11.09
C GLY A 47 10.70 26.88 10.85
N SER A 48 11.08 28.08 11.33
CA SER A 48 10.29 29.28 11.05
C SER A 48 10.75 29.90 9.74
N ARG A 49 9.80 30.38 8.94
CA ARG A 49 10.10 31.22 7.77
C ARG A 49 9.73 32.63 8.15
N GLU A 50 10.71 33.52 8.17
CA GLU A 50 10.40 34.93 8.18
C GLU A 50 9.83 35.28 6.80
N SER A 51 8.61 35.81 6.74
CA SER A 51 8.13 36.46 5.53
C SER A 51 8.62 37.90 5.57
N GLN A 52 9.39 38.32 4.57
CA GLN A 52 9.72 39.74 4.42
C GLN A 52 8.68 40.36 3.50
N LYS A 53 7.78 41.13 4.09
CA LYS A 53 6.86 42.00 3.36
C LYS A 53 7.65 43.23 2.94
N LEU A 54 7.88 43.38 1.63
CA LEU A 54 8.50 44.57 1.09
C LEU A 54 7.40 45.45 0.49
N SER A 55 7.34 46.71 0.95
CA SER A 55 6.57 47.76 0.27
C SER A 55 7.45 48.36 -0.82
N PRO A 56 7.14 48.16 -2.11
CA PRO A 56 7.96 48.69 -3.18
C PRO A 56 7.94 50.22 -3.18
N ILE A 57 9.12 50.84 -3.16
CA ILE A 57 9.28 52.30 -3.01
C ILE A 57 8.81 53.07 -4.27
N ASN A 58 8.81 52.42 -5.44
CA ASN A 58 8.53 53.05 -6.74
C ASN A 58 7.55 52.27 -7.64
N ASP A 59 6.85 51.27 -7.11
CA ASP A 59 5.87 50.49 -7.88
C ASP A 59 4.45 50.94 -7.50
N ARG A 60 3.65 51.36 -8.49
CA ARG A 60 2.26 51.82 -8.30
C ARG A 60 1.23 50.73 -8.59
N ASP A 61 1.66 49.60 -9.15
CA ASP A 61 0.77 48.55 -9.64
C ASP A 61 0.63 47.38 -8.65
N TYR A 62 1.54 47.26 -7.68
CA TYR A 62 1.50 46.23 -6.63
C TYR A 62 1.62 46.84 -5.23
N GLU A 63 0.60 46.62 -4.39
CA GLU A 63 0.55 47.10 -2.99
C GLU A 63 1.52 46.34 -2.06
N GLU A 64 1.88 45.10 -2.41
CA GLU A 64 2.69 44.21 -1.57
C GLU A 64 3.53 43.25 -2.42
N ILE A 65 4.84 43.17 -2.14
CA ILE A 65 5.71 42.10 -2.64
C ILE A 65 6.02 41.16 -1.47
N ASN A 66 5.49 39.94 -1.55
CA ASN A 66 5.87 38.86 -0.64
C ASN A 66 7.22 38.30 -1.07
N ALA A 67 8.31 38.76 -0.44
CA ALA A 67 9.62 38.18 -0.63
C ALA A 67 9.76 36.92 0.24
N VAL A 68 10.20 35.83 -0.38
CA VAL A 68 10.58 34.59 0.30
C VAL A 68 11.73 34.89 1.26
N GLY A 69 11.44 35.08 2.56
CA GLY A 69 12.47 35.38 3.55
C GLY A 69 13.21 34.13 4.05
N LYS A 70 14.08 34.34 5.04
CA LYS A 70 15.02 33.33 5.56
C LYS A 70 14.27 32.19 6.27
N LYS A 71 14.61 30.95 5.91
CA LYS A 71 14.17 29.76 6.64
C LYS A 71 15.20 29.46 7.72
N THR A 72 14.79 29.48 8.98
CA THR A 72 15.65 29.06 10.10
C THR A 72 15.63 27.55 10.20
N SER A 73 16.80 26.97 10.41
CA SER A 73 16.99 25.56 10.75
C SER A 73 16.36 25.27 12.11
N ALA A 74 15.73 24.10 12.24
CA ALA A 74 15.25 23.65 13.54
C ALA A 74 16.37 23.01 14.35
N THR A 75 16.46 23.41 15.61
CA THR A 75 17.16 22.62 16.62
C THR A 75 16.37 21.34 16.88
N VAL A 76 17.05 20.21 16.77
CA VAL A 76 16.53 18.87 17.06
C VAL A 76 17.27 18.37 18.28
N ASN A 77 16.51 17.90 19.27
CA ASN A 77 17.06 17.20 20.42
C ASN A 77 16.64 15.73 20.34
N MET A 78 17.60 14.84 20.51
CA MET A 78 17.44 13.40 20.34
C MET A 78 18.13 12.67 21.48
N SER A 79 17.49 11.64 22.03
CA SER A 79 18.11 10.75 23.00
C SER A 79 18.06 9.31 22.50
N LEU A 80 19.20 8.63 22.55
CA LEU A 80 19.41 7.30 22.01
C LEU A 80 19.88 6.34 23.10
N LEU A 81 19.21 5.21 23.29
CA LEU A 81 19.75 4.10 24.05
C LEU A 81 20.66 3.27 23.12
N TYR A 82 21.96 3.27 23.41
CA TYR A 82 22.95 2.68 22.50
C TYR A 82 23.71 1.48 23.07
N LYS A 83 23.68 1.28 24.39
CA LYS A 83 24.28 0.10 25.00
C LYS A 83 23.44 -0.39 26.17
N PHE A 84 23.12 -1.67 26.18
CA PHE A 84 22.31 -2.32 27.21
C PHE A 84 22.44 -3.84 27.16
N VAL A 85 22.00 -4.53 28.21
CA VAL A 85 21.94 -6.00 28.23
C VAL A 85 20.53 -6.46 27.85
N LYS A 86 20.44 -7.36 26.85
CA LYS A 86 19.21 -8.06 26.47
C LYS A 86 19.49 -9.55 26.35
N ASP A 87 18.66 -10.38 26.98
CA ASP A 87 18.80 -11.84 26.99
C ASP A 87 20.21 -12.32 27.41
N GLY A 88 20.82 -11.63 28.37
CA GLY A 88 22.17 -11.92 28.86
C GLY A 88 23.32 -11.51 27.92
N LYS A 89 23.03 -10.85 26.79
CA LYS A 89 24.03 -10.34 25.84
C LYS A 89 24.06 -8.81 25.84
N THR A 90 25.26 -8.24 25.84
CA THR A 90 25.45 -6.81 25.64
C THR A 90 25.15 -6.45 24.19
N GLN A 91 24.16 -5.58 23.99
CA GLN A 91 23.94 -4.85 22.76
C GLN A 91 24.77 -3.57 22.86
N ASP A 92 25.59 -3.28 21.85
CA ASP A 92 26.46 -2.10 21.78
C ASP A 92 26.45 -1.60 20.32
N PHE A 93 26.06 -0.34 20.12
CA PHE A 93 25.81 0.22 18.79
C PHE A 93 26.88 1.26 18.42
N GLU A 94 27.76 0.90 17.47
CA GLU A 94 28.90 1.72 17.05
C GLU A 94 28.51 3.05 16.38
N GLY A 95 27.26 3.20 15.91
CA GLY A 95 26.80 4.42 15.26
C GLY A 95 26.89 5.66 16.15
N VAL A 96 26.89 5.50 17.48
CA VAL A 96 27.12 6.62 18.43
C VAL A 96 28.52 7.22 18.27
N ASN A 97 29.53 6.40 18.02
CA ASN A 97 30.91 6.88 17.83
C ASN A 97 31.02 7.75 16.57
N TYR A 98 30.21 7.48 15.54
CA TYR A 98 30.14 8.34 14.36
C TYR A 98 29.48 9.69 14.66
N LEU A 99 28.50 9.72 15.57
CA LEU A 99 27.88 10.97 16.02
C LEU A 99 28.84 11.80 16.89
N GLU A 100 29.56 11.14 17.80
CA GLU A 100 30.60 11.78 18.62
C GLU A 100 31.69 12.38 17.73
N LYS A 101 32.24 11.59 16.81
CA LYS A 101 33.24 12.06 15.85
C LYS A 101 32.74 13.23 15.01
N ALA A 102 31.51 13.18 14.52
CA ALA A 102 30.94 14.28 13.75
C ALA A 102 30.77 15.57 14.56
N PHE A 103 30.48 15.45 15.87
CA PHE A 103 30.47 16.59 16.78
C PHE A 103 31.89 17.16 16.97
N GLU A 104 32.88 16.32 17.26
CA GLU A 104 34.27 16.71 17.47
C GLU A 104 34.90 17.38 16.24
N GLU A 105 34.64 16.81 15.06
CA GLU A 105 35.18 17.29 13.78
C GLU A 105 34.30 18.36 13.12
N ASN A 106 33.18 18.74 13.75
CA ASN A 106 32.23 19.73 13.26
C ASN A 106 31.69 19.38 11.85
N GLU A 107 31.51 18.08 11.59
CA GLU A 107 31.02 17.53 10.33
C GLU A 107 29.49 17.42 10.29
N GLU A 108 28.95 17.40 9.06
CA GLU A 108 27.55 17.12 8.83
C GLU A 108 27.33 15.61 8.66
N VAL A 109 26.23 15.12 9.22
CA VAL A 109 25.82 13.71 9.14
C VAL A 109 24.39 13.58 8.61
N PHE A 110 24.08 12.40 8.10
CA PHE A 110 22.70 12.01 7.86
C PHE A 110 22.24 11.09 8.97
N ILE A 111 21.11 11.42 9.57
CA ILE A 111 20.39 10.53 10.46
C ILE A 111 19.22 9.96 9.68
N ILE A 112 19.07 8.64 9.72
CA ILE A 112 17.96 7.91 9.14
C ILE A 112 17.11 7.38 10.28
N VAL A 113 15.85 7.79 10.31
CA VAL A 113 14.88 7.38 11.33
C VAL A 113 13.78 6.58 10.66
N GLU A 114 13.57 5.36 11.12
CA GLU A 114 12.38 4.57 10.79
C GLU A 114 11.24 5.04 11.70
N VAL A 115 10.16 5.55 11.11
CA VAL A 115 8.92 5.91 11.80
C VAL A 115 8.05 4.67 11.87
N ASN A 116 7.56 4.33 13.06
CA ASN A 116 6.65 3.20 13.25
C ASN A 116 5.21 3.61 12.91
N ASP A 117 4.97 3.92 11.65
CA ASP A 117 3.64 4.04 11.06
C ASP A 117 3.31 2.80 10.20
N GLU A 118 2.09 2.71 9.67
CA GLU A 118 1.66 1.59 8.83
C GLU A 118 2.56 1.40 7.59
N ARG A 119 3.12 2.51 7.07
CA ARG A 119 4.02 2.52 5.91
C ARG A 119 5.47 2.18 6.27
N LYS A 120 5.80 2.12 7.57
CA LYS A 120 7.17 2.04 8.11
C LYS A 120 8.07 3.09 7.48
N THR A 121 7.58 4.34 7.43
CA THR A 121 8.21 5.47 6.76
C THR A 121 9.65 5.63 7.22
N THR A 122 10.59 5.76 6.29
CA THR A 122 12.01 5.93 6.59
C THR A 122 12.46 7.32 6.14
N LEU A 123 12.84 8.18 7.09
CA LEU A 123 13.23 9.56 6.82
C LEU A 123 14.75 9.71 6.92
N LYS A 124 15.38 10.23 5.85
CA LYS A 124 16.77 10.66 5.84
C LYS A 124 16.87 12.15 6.07
N ILE A 125 17.53 12.54 7.16
CA ILE A 125 17.60 13.91 7.65
C ILE A 125 19.06 14.33 7.70
N LYS A 126 19.39 15.43 7.02
CA LYS A 126 20.73 16.02 7.08
C LYS A 126 20.83 16.92 8.31
N MET A 127 21.87 16.75 9.11
CA MET A 127 22.01 17.43 10.39
C MET A 127 23.46 17.80 10.68
N LYS A 128 23.64 18.86 11.46
CA LYS A 128 24.92 19.23 12.06
C LYS A 128 24.80 19.13 13.57
N ILE A 129 25.65 18.32 14.20
CA ILE A 129 25.58 18.11 15.65
C ILE A 129 26.19 19.32 16.35
N THR A 130 25.45 19.92 17.26
CA THR A 130 25.85 21.12 18.01
C THR A 130 26.02 20.86 19.51
N GLY A 131 25.60 19.69 19.99
CA GLY A 131 25.84 19.21 21.34
C GLY A 131 25.75 17.70 21.39
N PHE A 132 26.64 17.07 22.14
CA PHE A 132 26.70 15.63 22.30
C PHE A 132 27.09 15.29 23.74
N GLU A 133 26.33 14.42 24.39
CA GLU A 133 26.57 13.97 25.75
C GLU A 133 26.26 12.49 25.86
N VAL A 134 27.15 11.71 26.48
CA VAL A 134 26.88 10.31 26.83
C VAL A 134 26.62 10.20 28.32
N THR A 135 25.57 9.49 28.69
CA THR A 135 25.20 9.24 30.08
C THR A 135 25.12 7.75 30.34
N SER A 136 25.68 7.33 31.48
CA SER A 136 25.46 5.99 32.00
C SER A 136 24.31 6.03 33.00
N GLU A 137 23.25 5.26 32.76
CA GLU A 137 22.15 5.08 33.69
C GLU A 137 22.38 3.85 34.58
N ALA A 138 21.53 3.69 35.61
CA ALA A 138 21.51 2.47 36.41
C ALA A 138 21.26 1.23 35.52
N ASN A 139 21.83 0.08 35.91
CA ASN A 139 21.64 -1.23 35.26
C ASN A 139 22.30 -1.41 33.88
N ASN A 140 23.52 -0.90 33.67
CA ASN A 140 24.32 -1.09 32.43
C ASN A 140 23.62 -0.57 31.17
N LYS A 141 22.79 0.46 31.31
CA LYS A 141 22.15 1.17 30.19
C LYS A 141 22.95 2.45 29.93
N PHE A 142 23.29 2.70 28.67
CA PHE A 142 24.00 3.90 28.25
C PHE A 142 23.20 4.61 27.18
N SER A 143 23.03 5.91 27.40
CA SER A 143 22.25 6.79 26.55
C SER A 143 23.16 7.87 25.95
N ALA A 144 22.84 8.32 24.74
CA ALA A 144 23.49 9.44 24.08
C ALA A 144 22.45 10.52 23.81
N ASN A 145 22.68 11.73 24.33
CA ASN A 145 21.87 12.91 24.11
C ASN A 145 22.54 13.77 23.05
N ILE A 146 21.81 14.05 21.97
CA ILE A 146 22.29 14.77 20.80
C ILE A 146 21.42 16.02 20.63
N THR A 147 22.07 17.18 20.56
CA THR A 147 21.50 18.43 20.07
C THR A 147 22.07 18.69 18.68
N ALA A 148 21.22 18.97 17.71
CA ALA A 148 21.66 19.17 16.34
C ALA A 148 20.82 20.20 15.59
N GLU A 149 21.39 20.80 14.56
CA GLU A 149 20.74 21.71 13.64
C GLU A 149 20.28 20.92 12.39
N LYS A 150 18.98 20.91 12.11
CA LYS A 150 18.41 20.31 10.89
C LYS A 150 18.75 21.18 9.68
N ILE A 151 19.34 20.57 8.65
CA ILE A 151 19.72 21.24 7.39
C ILE A 151 18.78 20.79 6.27
N GLY A 152 18.01 21.73 5.72
CA GLY A 152 17.08 21.44 4.63
C GLY A 152 15.86 20.63 5.09
N GLU A 153 15.16 20.00 4.14
CA GLU A 153 14.03 19.12 4.45
C GLU A 153 14.46 17.66 4.61
N ALA A 154 13.70 16.94 5.43
CA ALA A 154 13.83 15.49 5.51
C ALA A 154 13.43 14.88 4.16
N LYS A 155 14.21 13.91 3.68
CA LYS A 155 13.89 13.13 2.49
C LYS A 155 13.23 11.83 2.91
N ASP A 156 12.05 11.55 2.37
CA ASP A 156 11.46 10.22 2.45
C ASP A 156 12.28 9.26 1.57
N ILE A 157 12.81 8.22 2.19
CA ILE A 157 13.58 7.17 1.55
C ILE A 157 12.98 5.79 1.83
N THR A 158 11.70 5.74 2.20
CA THR A 158 10.98 4.50 2.48
C THR A 158 11.17 3.54 1.31
N PRO A 159 11.75 2.35 1.53
CA PRO A 159 11.86 1.37 0.47
C PRO A 159 10.45 0.90 0.11
N PHE A 160 10.23 0.67 -1.19
CA PHE A 160 9.02 -0.01 -1.64
C PHE A 160 8.91 -1.38 -0.95
N ARG A 161 7.68 -1.73 -0.55
CA ARG A 161 7.34 -3.03 0.02
C ARG A 161 6.12 -3.56 -0.70
N PHE A 162 6.14 -4.84 -1.01
CA PHE A 162 4.95 -5.52 -1.46
C PHE A 162 3.94 -5.60 -0.32
N GLU A 163 2.66 -5.61 -0.67
CA GLU A 163 1.57 -5.80 0.26
C GLU A 163 1.65 -7.20 0.90
N GLU A 164 1.48 -7.29 2.21
CA GLU A 164 1.55 -8.57 2.93
C GLU A 164 0.23 -8.84 3.66
N GLY A 165 -0.21 -10.10 3.67
CA GLY A 165 -1.43 -10.51 4.35
C GLY A 165 -1.82 -11.95 4.03
N GLU A 166 -2.64 -12.56 4.90
CA GLU A 166 -3.09 -13.95 4.73
C GLU A 166 -3.86 -14.18 3.42
N ASN A 167 -4.59 -13.16 2.96
CA ASN A 167 -5.37 -13.20 1.72
C ASN A 167 -4.68 -12.48 0.54
N ILE A 168 -3.39 -12.16 0.67
CA ILE A 168 -2.63 -11.48 -0.39
C ILE A 168 -1.73 -12.48 -1.11
N GLU A 169 -1.78 -12.46 -2.43
CA GLU A 169 -0.93 -13.28 -3.29
C GLU A 169 -0.25 -12.40 -4.33
N HIS A 170 1.06 -12.61 -4.53
CA HIS A 170 1.82 -12.00 -5.61
C HIS A 170 2.23 -13.09 -6.59
N THR A 171 1.94 -12.92 -7.88
CA THR A 171 2.24 -13.92 -8.90
C THR A 171 2.61 -13.29 -10.23
N SER A 172 3.31 -14.05 -11.07
CA SER A 172 3.50 -13.77 -12.50
C SER A 172 2.82 -14.80 -13.39
N ASP A 173 2.04 -15.71 -12.80
CA ASP A 173 1.24 -16.68 -13.53
C ASP A 173 0.01 -15.98 -14.13
N GLU A 174 -0.25 -16.21 -15.41
CA GLU A 174 -1.37 -15.57 -16.12
C GLU A 174 -2.72 -15.95 -15.50
N LEU A 175 -3.58 -14.95 -15.37
CA LEU A 175 -4.95 -15.09 -14.90
C LEU A 175 -5.92 -14.68 -16.00
N ASN A 176 -6.86 -15.57 -16.32
CA ASN A 176 -7.87 -15.33 -17.35
C ASN A 176 -9.17 -14.87 -16.70
N VAL A 177 -9.64 -13.68 -17.09
CA VAL A 177 -10.89 -13.11 -16.60
C VAL A 177 -12.05 -14.06 -16.91
N GLY A 178 -12.88 -14.33 -15.89
CA GLY A 178 -14.02 -15.25 -15.96
C GLY A 178 -13.70 -16.70 -15.63
N ASP A 179 -12.43 -17.10 -15.58
CA ASP A 179 -12.06 -18.47 -15.18
C ASP A 179 -12.19 -18.67 -13.67
N VAL A 180 -12.39 -19.93 -13.23
CA VAL A 180 -12.60 -20.28 -11.82
C VAL A 180 -11.30 -20.77 -11.19
N TYR A 181 -10.83 -20.06 -10.17
CA TYR A 181 -9.65 -20.38 -9.36
C TYR A 181 -10.09 -20.63 -7.91
N ALA A 182 -10.41 -21.89 -7.59
CA ALA A 182 -10.99 -22.25 -6.30
C ALA A 182 -10.05 -21.97 -5.10
N ASP A 183 -8.73 -22.01 -5.33
CA ASP A 183 -7.68 -21.69 -4.34
C ASP A 183 -7.51 -20.18 -4.11
N LYS A 184 -8.16 -19.34 -4.90
CA LYS A 184 -8.05 -17.87 -4.86
C LYS A 184 -9.27 -17.18 -4.26
N LYS A 185 -10.24 -17.95 -3.75
CA LYS A 185 -11.43 -17.38 -3.09
C LYS A 185 -11.02 -16.43 -1.95
N SER A 186 -11.65 -15.26 -1.92
CA SER A 186 -11.37 -14.19 -0.95
C SER A 186 -9.97 -13.57 -1.02
N LYS A 187 -9.16 -13.90 -2.04
CA LYS A 187 -7.82 -13.35 -2.18
C LYS A 187 -7.80 -12.05 -2.99
N ILE A 188 -6.85 -11.19 -2.64
CA ILE A 188 -6.37 -10.11 -3.49
C ILE A 188 -5.10 -10.62 -4.16
N VAL A 189 -5.11 -10.72 -5.48
CA VAL A 189 -3.97 -11.21 -6.25
C VAL A 189 -3.37 -10.06 -7.06
N TYR A 190 -2.11 -9.78 -6.78
CA TYR A 190 -1.29 -8.85 -7.55
C TYR A 190 -0.51 -9.64 -8.61
N TYR A 191 -0.94 -9.50 -9.85
CA TYR A 191 -0.29 -10.11 -11.02
C TYR A 191 0.73 -9.15 -11.62
N TYR A 192 1.93 -9.65 -11.87
CA TYR A 192 3.04 -8.92 -12.48
C TYR A 192 3.38 -9.54 -13.85
N PRO A 193 3.05 -8.86 -14.96
CA PRO A 193 3.39 -9.35 -16.31
C PRO A 193 4.89 -9.55 -16.51
N ASN A 194 5.71 -8.74 -15.83
CA ASN A 194 7.16 -8.87 -15.81
C ASN A 194 7.61 -9.53 -14.49
N PRO A 195 8.13 -10.77 -14.51
CA PRO A 195 8.55 -11.46 -13.29
C PRO A 195 9.68 -10.78 -12.52
N SER A 196 10.49 -9.92 -13.17
CA SER A 196 11.55 -9.17 -12.47
C SER A 196 10.98 -8.12 -11.51
N THR A 197 9.78 -7.61 -11.80
CA THR A 197 9.06 -6.65 -10.95
C THR A 197 8.73 -7.22 -9.58
N LEU A 198 8.51 -8.54 -9.45
CA LEU A 198 8.31 -9.24 -8.16
C LEU A 198 9.50 -9.13 -7.20
N LYS A 199 10.69 -8.79 -7.71
CA LYS A 199 11.90 -8.62 -6.88
C LYS A 199 12.23 -7.15 -6.70
N THR A 200 12.19 -6.38 -7.78
CA THR A 200 12.58 -4.97 -7.76
C THR A 200 11.83 -4.21 -8.84
N PRO A 201 10.71 -3.56 -8.50
CA PRO A 201 9.96 -2.75 -9.44
C PRO A 201 10.81 -1.63 -10.05
N GLN A 202 10.65 -1.38 -11.34
CA GLN A 202 11.21 -0.25 -12.06
C GLN A 202 10.11 0.75 -12.40
N ILE A 203 10.49 2.01 -12.61
CA ILE A 203 9.56 3.04 -13.07
C ILE A 203 8.89 2.56 -14.37
N ASP A 204 7.58 2.78 -14.44
CA ASP A 204 6.68 2.35 -15.52
C ASP A 204 6.39 0.84 -15.57
N ASP A 205 6.90 0.03 -14.61
CA ASP A 205 6.45 -1.35 -14.46
C ASP A 205 4.95 -1.38 -14.12
N GLU A 206 4.25 -2.34 -14.70
CA GLU A 206 2.81 -2.50 -14.51
C GLU A 206 2.50 -3.69 -13.61
N ARG A 207 1.40 -3.60 -12.86
CA ARG A 207 0.76 -4.74 -12.21
C ARG A 207 -0.76 -4.67 -12.34
N PHE A 208 -1.40 -5.81 -12.15
CA PHE A 208 -2.84 -5.95 -12.21
C PHE A 208 -3.36 -6.51 -10.89
N VAL A 209 -4.37 -5.86 -10.32
CA VAL A 209 -4.95 -6.22 -9.02
C VAL A 209 -6.29 -6.89 -9.24
N TYR A 210 -6.36 -8.18 -8.90
CA TYR A 210 -7.57 -8.99 -8.95
C TYR A 210 -8.14 -9.17 -7.55
N VAL A 211 -9.42 -8.84 -7.35
CA VAL A 211 -10.12 -9.06 -6.07
C VAL A 211 -11.13 -10.19 -6.25
N PHE A 212 -10.74 -11.40 -5.88
CA PHE A 212 -11.55 -12.59 -6.07
C PHE A 212 -12.75 -12.62 -5.11
N ASP A 213 -13.87 -13.15 -5.60
CA ASP A 213 -15.03 -13.38 -4.77
C ASP A 213 -14.79 -14.50 -3.73
N ASN A 214 -15.56 -14.50 -2.65
CA ASN A 214 -15.41 -15.47 -1.56
C ASN A 214 -16.18 -16.78 -1.77
N VAL A 215 -16.93 -16.92 -2.87
CA VAL A 215 -17.87 -18.02 -3.09
C VAL A 215 -17.32 -19.03 -4.10
N ARG A 216 -17.06 -18.58 -5.32
CA ARG A 216 -16.68 -19.39 -6.48
C ARG A 216 -15.22 -19.19 -6.86
N GLY A 217 -14.66 -18.00 -6.64
CA GLY A 217 -13.29 -17.67 -7.03
C GLY A 217 -13.19 -17.40 -8.52
N VAL A 218 -14.20 -16.74 -9.09
CA VAL A 218 -14.17 -16.29 -10.48
C VAL A 218 -13.16 -15.16 -10.60
N CYS A 219 -12.24 -15.27 -11.56
CA CYS A 219 -11.27 -14.23 -11.85
C CYS A 219 -11.99 -12.97 -12.34
N PRO A 220 -11.93 -11.87 -11.59
CA PRO A 220 -12.58 -10.63 -11.98
C PRO A 220 -11.76 -9.92 -13.07
N TYR A 221 -12.30 -8.82 -13.58
CA TYR A 221 -11.45 -7.82 -14.23
C TYR A 221 -10.48 -7.22 -13.22
N ALA A 222 -9.24 -7.01 -13.66
CA ALA A 222 -8.22 -6.45 -12.79
C ALA A 222 -8.16 -4.93 -12.90
N LYS A 223 -7.85 -4.30 -11.77
CA LYS A 223 -7.44 -2.91 -11.74
C LYS A 223 -5.97 -2.81 -12.13
N LYS A 224 -5.65 -2.01 -13.13
CA LYS A 224 -4.27 -1.76 -13.53
C LYS A 224 -3.61 -0.72 -12.62
N GLN A 225 -2.38 -0.99 -12.22
CA GLN A 225 -1.53 -0.07 -11.49
C GLN A 225 -0.16 0.04 -12.16
N VAL A 226 0.47 1.20 -12.03
CA VAL A 226 1.79 1.52 -12.61
C VAL A 226 2.72 2.00 -11.51
N PHE A 227 3.96 1.51 -11.52
CA PHE A 227 4.99 1.93 -10.59
C PHE A 227 5.54 3.29 -11.00
N ASP A 228 5.22 4.33 -10.23
CA ASP A 228 5.48 5.69 -10.63
C ASP A 228 6.75 6.28 -9.96
N LYS A 229 7.02 7.56 -10.23
CA LYS A 229 8.17 8.29 -9.67
C LYS A 229 8.14 8.43 -8.15
N SER A 230 6.97 8.25 -7.51
CA SER A 230 6.87 8.20 -6.06
C SER A 230 7.37 6.87 -5.47
N LYS A 231 7.70 5.90 -6.34
CA LYS A 231 8.12 4.53 -5.97
C LYS A 231 6.99 3.74 -5.31
N GLU A 232 5.75 4.02 -5.69
CA GLU A 232 4.57 3.27 -5.30
C GLU A 232 3.83 2.81 -6.57
N PHE A 233 3.06 1.74 -6.45
CA PHE A 233 2.11 1.36 -7.49
C PHE A 233 0.85 2.20 -7.32
N ILE A 234 0.59 3.06 -8.30
CA ILE A 234 -0.60 3.92 -8.31
C ILE A 234 -1.61 3.41 -9.32
N ASP A 235 -2.88 3.67 -9.04
CA ASP A 235 -3.95 3.34 -9.97
C ASP A 235 -3.79 4.10 -11.29
N SER A 236 -3.84 3.38 -12.41
CA SER A 236 -3.94 4.04 -13.71
C SER A 236 -5.35 4.58 -13.90
N GLU A 237 -5.51 5.75 -14.53
CA GLU A 237 -6.81 6.39 -14.84
C GLU A 237 -7.75 5.53 -15.71
N GLN A 238 -7.32 4.36 -16.20
CA GLN A 238 -8.19 3.40 -16.86
C GLN A 238 -9.07 2.66 -15.83
N GLU A 239 -10.23 3.23 -15.53
CA GLU A 239 -11.35 2.48 -14.97
C GLU A 239 -11.77 1.40 -15.98
N GLN A 240 -11.73 0.13 -15.59
CA GLN A 240 -12.33 -0.93 -16.39
C GLN A 240 -13.81 -1.06 -16.03
N ASP A 241 -14.66 -0.48 -16.87
CA ASP A 241 -16.14 -0.53 -16.85
C ASP A 241 -16.75 -1.93 -17.13
N SER A 242 -15.99 -3.00 -16.97
CA SER A 242 -16.38 -4.32 -17.46
C SER A 242 -16.87 -5.24 -16.35
N LYS A 243 -17.65 -4.75 -15.39
CA LYS A 243 -18.36 -5.64 -14.47
C LYS A 243 -19.59 -6.21 -15.19
N TRP A 244 -19.86 -7.50 -15.03
CA TRP A 244 -21.09 -8.07 -15.57
C TRP A 244 -22.26 -7.55 -14.74
N GLU A 245 -23.30 -7.09 -15.43
CA GLU A 245 -24.54 -6.66 -14.82
C GLU A 245 -25.71 -7.45 -15.38
N LYS A 246 -26.69 -7.71 -14.51
CA LYS A 246 -27.94 -8.32 -14.92
C LYS A 246 -28.72 -7.33 -15.77
N GLU A 247 -29.36 -7.84 -16.80
CA GLU A 247 -30.37 -7.09 -17.54
C GLU A 247 -31.48 -6.66 -16.56
N ASN A 248 -31.71 -5.36 -16.43
CA ASN A 248 -32.69 -4.81 -15.50
C ASN A 248 -33.80 -4.08 -16.27
N GLU A 249 -34.60 -4.86 -16.99
CA GLU A 249 -35.78 -4.37 -17.72
C GLU A 249 -37.05 -4.96 -17.11
N GLU A 250 -38.16 -4.20 -17.16
CA GLU A 250 -39.45 -4.58 -16.56
C GLU A 250 -39.99 -5.94 -17.06
N ASN A 251 -39.67 -6.30 -18.29
CA ASN A 251 -40.12 -7.54 -18.94
C ASN A 251 -39.13 -8.71 -18.80
N ILE A 252 -38.04 -8.55 -18.05
CA ILE A 252 -37.01 -9.56 -17.87
C ILE A 252 -37.10 -10.15 -16.46
N ILE A 253 -37.07 -11.48 -16.39
CA ILE A 253 -37.05 -12.23 -15.13
C ILE A 253 -35.80 -13.10 -15.12
N HIS A 254 -35.07 -13.08 -14.01
CA HIS A 254 -33.96 -13.99 -13.74
C HIS A 254 -34.39 -15.03 -12.70
N GLU A 255 -34.28 -16.32 -13.05
CA GLU A 255 -34.74 -17.44 -12.22
C GLU A 255 -33.65 -18.50 -12.06
N THR A 256 -33.56 -19.13 -10.89
CA THR A 256 -32.59 -20.20 -10.58
C THR A 256 -33.25 -21.48 -10.09
N GLN A 257 -34.52 -21.43 -9.66
CA GLN A 257 -35.19 -22.56 -9.00
C GLN A 257 -36.11 -23.32 -9.96
N ASN A 258 -36.90 -22.60 -10.75
CA ASN A 258 -37.98 -23.19 -11.54
C ASN A 258 -37.72 -22.99 -13.05
N GLU A 259 -37.13 -24.00 -13.70
CA GLU A 259 -36.97 -23.97 -15.17
C GLU A 259 -38.36 -23.96 -15.85
N PRO A 260 -38.63 -23.01 -16.76
CA PRO A 260 -39.86 -23.03 -17.54
C PRO A 260 -39.99 -24.28 -18.43
N THR A 261 -41.19 -24.86 -18.48
CA THR A 261 -41.50 -26.00 -19.35
C THR A 261 -42.02 -25.48 -20.69
N GLN A 262 -41.42 -25.95 -21.79
CA GLN A 262 -41.90 -25.61 -23.14
C GLN A 262 -43.38 -25.99 -23.31
N GLY A 263 -44.16 -25.08 -23.89
CA GLY A 263 -45.58 -25.33 -24.18
C GLY A 263 -46.51 -25.19 -22.97
N GLN A 264 -45.98 -24.99 -21.76
CA GLN A 264 -46.78 -24.66 -20.59
C GLN A 264 -47.19 -23.17 -20.62
N THR A 265 -48.42 -22.89 -20.15
CA THR A 265 -48.95 -21.54 -20.03
C THR A 265 -48.62 -20.92 -18.69
N TYR A 266 -48.10 -19.69 -18.72
CA TYR A 266 -47.79 -18.85 -17.56
C TYR A 266 -48.52 -17.51 -17.69
N GLU A 267 -49.77 -17.44 -17.22
CA GLU A 267 -50.65 -16.27 -17.38
C GLU A 267 -50.04 -14.96 -16.85
N GLU A 268 -49.40 -15.00 -15.67
CA GLU A 268 -48.78 -13.84 -15.02
C GLU A 268 -47.45 -13.38 -15.67
N LEU A 269 -46.93 -14.18 -16.60
CA LEU A 269 -45.66 -13.97 -17.28
C LEU A 269 -45.83 -13.63 -18.77
N LYS A 270 -47.07 -13.35 -19.22
CA LYS A 270 -47.35 -12.94 -20.60
C LYS A 270 -46.46 -11.78 -21.05
N GLY A 271 -45.78 -11.95 -22.17
CA GLY A 271 -44.90 -10.95 -22.78
C GLY A 271 -43.52 -10.83 -22.12
N LYS A 272 -43.22 -11.63 -21.09
CA LYS A 272 -41.93 -11.58 -20.38
C LYS A 272 -40.90 -12.53 -20.98
N THR A 273 -39.63 -12.16 -20.81
CA THR A 273 -38.46 -13.01 -21.08
C THR A 273 -37.94 -13.55 -19.76
N ILE A 274 -37.70 -14.86 -19.70
CA ILE A 274 -37.16 -15.53 -18.52
C ILE A 274 -35.77 -16.06 -18.85
N TYR A 275 -34.77 -15.62 -18.09
CA TYR A 275 -33.44 -16.21 -18.07
C TYR A 275 -33.34 -17.18 -16.88
N PHE A 276 -33.33 -18.47 -17.18
CA PHE A 276 -33.10 -19.53 -16.21
C PHE A 276 -31.60 -19.86 -16.13
N TYR A 277 -31.07 -19.95 -14.92
CA TYR A 277 -29.67 -20.25 -14.65
C TYR A 277 -29.55 -21.65 -14.00
N PRO A 278 -29.13 -22.68 -14.75
CA PRO A 278 -28.97 -24.04 -14.22
C PRO A 278 -28.00 -24.12 -13.04
N ASN A 279 -26.98 -23.27 -13.01
CA ASN A 279 -26.13 -23.07 -11.86
C ASN A 279 -26.53 -21.75 -11.16
N PRO A 280 -27.08 -21.79 -9.93
CA PRO A 280 -27.51 -20.59 -9.22
C PRO A 280 -26.37 -19.57 -9.00
N LEU A 281 -25.12 -20.04 -8.89
CA LEU A 281 -23.97 -19.16 -8.70
C LEU A 281 -23.70 -18.29 -9.93
N THR A 282 -24.06 -18.74 -11.14
CA THR A 282 -23.88 -17.97 -12.38
C THR A 282 -24.60 -16.63 -12.33
N LEU A 283 -25.73 -16.56 -11.64
CA LEU A 283 -26.49 -15.33 -11.52
C LEU A 283 -25.75 -14.25 -10.72
N THR A 284 -24.78 -14.60 -9.87
CA THR A 284 -24.06 -13.61 -9.04
C THR A 284 -22.58 -13.56 -9.39
N TYR A 285 -22.00 -14.70 -9.78
CA TYR A 285 -20.60 -14.91 -10.11
C TYR A 285 -20.51 -15.72 -11.41
N PRO A 286 -20.87 -15.13 -12.56
CA PRO A 286 -20.82 -15.81 -13.84
C PRO A 286 -19.36 -16.13 -14.19
N ALA A 287 -19.09 -17.41 -14.43
CA ALA A 287 -17.81 -17.88 -14.92
C ALA A 287 -17.89 -18.13 -16.43
N ASN A 288 -16.75 -18.06 -17.12
CA ASN A 288 -16.66 -18.47 -18.51
C ASN A 288 -17.23 -19.89 -18.67
N GLN A 289 -17.93 -20.10 -19.79
CA GLN A 289 -18.65 -21.34 -20.11
C GLN A 289 -19.90 -21.63 -19.25
N ASP A 290 -20.26 -20.76 -18.31
CA ASP A 290 -21.57 -20.86 -17.68
C ASP A 290 -22.68 -20.70 -18.71
N ILE A 291 -23.76 -21.47 -18.52
CA ILE A 291 -24.91 -21.45 -19.41
C ILE A 291 -26.07 -20.77 -18.70
N ARG A 292 -26.84 -19.96 -19.43
CA ARG A 292 -28.22 -19.61 -19.08
C ARG A 292 -29.16 -20.04 -20.21
N LYS A 293 -30.40 -20.36 -19.87
CA LYS A 293 -31.46 -20.68 -20.83
C LYS A 293 -32.43 -19.50 -20.90
N LYS A 294 -32.73 -19.04 -22.11
CA LYS A 294 -33.67 -17.96 -22.39
C LYS A 294 -34.98 -18.51 -22.93
N TYR A 295 -36.08 -18.10 -22.32
CA TYR A 295 -37.45 -18.38 -22.72
C TYR A 295 -38.20 -17.07 -22.96
N THR A 296 -39.11 -17.07 -23.91
CA THR A 296 -40.05 -15.97 -24.10
C THR A 296 -41.47 -16.51 -23.93
N CYS A 297 -42.25 -15.86 -23.07
CA CYS A 297 -43.66 -16.16 -22.88
C CYS A 297 -44.49 -15.32 -23.87
N ASP A 298 -45.28 -15.98 -24.70
CA ASP A 298 -46.12 -15.30 -25.70
C ASP A 298 -47.06 -14.27 -25.03
N SER A 299 -47.17 -13.08 -25.62
CA SER A 299 -47.91 -11.96 -25.03
C SER A 299 -49.42 -12.18 -24.97
N SER A 300 -49.96 -13.06 -25.82
CA SER A 300 -51.41 -13.30 -25.91
C SER A 300 -51.83 -14.55 -25.13
N SER A 301 -51.07 -15.62 -25.26
CA SER A 301 -51.38 -16.96 -24.76
C SER A 301 -50.59 -17.35 -23.52
N GLY A 302 -49.50 -16.64 -23.18
CA GLY A 302 -48.64 -16.95 -22.03
C GLY A 302 -47.84 -18.24 -22.19
N VAL A 303 -47.88 -18.87 -23.37
CA VAL A 303 -47.17 -20.12 -23.64
C VAL A 303 -45.66 -19.84 -23.72
N ALA A 304 -44.86 -20.60 -22.97
CA ALA A 304 -43.41 -20.49 -23.00
C ALA A 304 -42.82 -21.13 -24.27
N SER A 305 -41.85 -20.43 -24.88
CA SER A 305 -41.08 -20.90 -26.03
C SER A 305 -40.22 -22.14 -25.70
N ALA A 306 -39.64 -22.75 -26.74
CA ALA A 306 -38.48 -23.61 -26.53
C ALA A 306 -37.32 -22.78 -25.95
N ALA A 307 -36.49 -23.42 -25.12
CA ALA A 307 -35.31 -22.80 -24.54
C ALA A 307 -34.27 -22.48 -25.63
N THR A 308 -33.67 -21.30 -25.55
CA THR A 308 -32.43 -20.98 -26.28
C THR A 308 -31.28 -20.88 -25.27
N GLU A 309 -30.17 -21.55 -25.53
CA GLU A 309 -29.01 -21.52 -24.63
C GLU A 309 -28.07 -20.37 -24.97
N GLU A 310 -27.60 -19.69 -23.95
CA GLU A 310 -26.57 -18.67 -24.04
C GLU A 310 -25.40 -19.03 -23.12
N VAL A 311 -24.18 -18.77 -23.57
CA VAL A 311 -22.94 -19.06 -22.84
C VAL A 311 -22.30 -17.75 -22.43
N PHE A 312 -21.86 -17.67 -21.18
CA PHE A 312 -21.09 -16.56 -20.67
C PHE A 312 -19.63 -16.65 -21.14
N ASN A 313 -19.15 -15.60 -21.79
CA ASN A 313 -17.74 -15.44 -22.13
C ASN A 313 -17.38 -13.95 -22.05
N ASN A 314 -16.26 -13.63 -21.40
CA ASN A 314 -15.70 -12.27 -21.36
C ASN A 314 -16.78 -11.20 -21.04
N ASN A 315 -17.49 -11.37 -19.93
CA ASN A 315 -18.50 -10.43 -19.42
C ASN A 315 -19.86 -10.42 -20.11
N ASN A 316 -20.13 -11.29 -21.07
CA ASN A 316 -21.43 -11.28 -21.77
C ASN A 316 -21.97 -12.69 -22.04
N PHE A 317 -23.30 -12.81 -21.98
CA PHE A 317 -24.01 -14.00 -22.45
C PHE A 317 -24.27 -13.88 -23.95
N ALA A 318 -23.92 -14.91 -24.71
CA ALA A 318 -24.16 -14.96 -26.14
C ALA A 318 -24.76 -16.31 -26.56
N PRO A 319 -25.60 -16.37 -27.61
CA PRO A 319 -26.21 -17.62 -28.08
C PRO A 319 -25.17 -18.72 -28.34
N ARG A 320 -25.42 -19.90 -27.76
CA ARG A 320 -24.59 -21.09 -27.95
C ARG A 320 -24.71 -21.56 -29.41
N GLY A 321 -23.61 -21.49 -30.17
CA GLY A 321 -23.55 -22.09 -31.50
C GLY A 321 -23.54 -21.13 -32.70
N ARG A 322 -23.40 -19.81 -32.53
CA ARG A 322 -22.88 -18.98 -33.63
C ARG A 322 -21.35 -19.07 -33.65
N ARG A 323 -20.82 -20.05 -34.40
CA ARG A 323 -19.46 -19.91 -34.96
C ARG A 323 -19.45 -18.59 -35.74
N LYS A 324 -18.53 -17.68 -35.41
CA LYS A 324 -18.06 -16.73 -36.42
C LYS A 324 -17.32 -17.50 -37.50
#